data_AF-A0A4Y9MT73-F1
#
_entry.id   AF-A0A4Y9MT73-F1
#
_cell.length_a   1.000
_cell.length_b   1.000
_cell.length_c   1.000
_cell.angle_alpha   90.00
_cell.angle_beta   90.00
_cell.angle_gamma   90.00
#
_symmetry.space_group_name_H-M   'P 1'
#
loop_
_entity.id
_entity.type
_entity.pdbx_description
1 polymer ?
#
loop_
_entity_poly.entity_id
_entity_poly.type
_entity_poly.pdbx_seq_one_letter_code
_entity_poly.pdbx_strand_id
1 'polypeptide(L)'
;MTSSRTLLVFADSLAYYGPTGGLPSDDPRIWPNLVADHLGWDLELIGRIGWTCRDVWWAATQDPRAWAALPRAGAVVFATGGMDSLPSPLPTALRELIRYVRPPWLRRWVRDGYGWVQPRLSPIARPALPPHLSAEYLEMTRGAIDFNRPGIPIVASLPSVHIAETYGKAHHGRAGTARAITEWADQHDVPLVDLKAAVAEHVFGGRGNPDGIHWNFEAHQAVADLMLKALAEAGVAPGVPGD
;
A
#
# COMPACT_ATOMS: atom_id res chain seq x y z
N MET A 1 -12.94 -5.01 -30.26
CA MET A 1 -11.99 -4.92 -29.14
C MET A 1 -12.78 -5.21 -27.89
N THR A 2 -12.76 -6.44 -27.41
CA THR A 2 -13.29 -6.80 -26.09
C THR A 2 -12.52 -5.93 -25.08
N SER A 3 -13.20 -5.08 -24.30
CA SER A 3 -12.46 -4.21 -23.38
C SER A 3 -11.95 -5.06 -22.23
N SER A 4 -10.63 -5.21 -22.15
CA SER A 4 -9.94 -5.82 -21.01
C SER A 4 -10.45 -5.21 -19.70
N ARG A 5 -10.75 -6.06 -18.70
CA ARG A 5 -11.10 -5.59 -17.35
C ARG A 5 -9.87 -4.94 -16.73
N THR A 6 -10.06 -4.03 -15.79
CA THR A 6 -8.96 -3.38 -15.08
C THR A 6 -8.85 -3.89 -13.64
N LEU A 7 -7.66 -4.24 -13.18
CA LEU A 7 -7.33 -4.34 -11.76
C LEU A 7 -6.99 -2.95 -11.24
N LEU A 8 -7.86 -2.37 -10.41
CA LEU A 8 -7.63 -1.05 -9.82
C LEU A 8 -6.94 -1.22 -8.46
N VAL A 9 -5.72 -0.72 -8.33
CA VAL A 9 -4.91 -0.85 -7.12
C VAL A 9 -4.63 0.52 -6.52
N PHE A 10 -5.11 0.75 -5.29
CA PHE A 10 -4.68 1.88 -4.47
C PHE A 10 -3.54 1.43 -3.57
N ALA A 11 -2.36 2.04 -3.69
CA ALA A 11 -1.16 1.55 -3.00
C ALA A 11 -0.23 2.64 -2.47
N ASP A 12 0.69 2.22 -1.60
CA ASP A 12 1.91 2.95 -1.28
C ASP A 12 3.11 2.46 -2.11
N SER A 13 4.34 2.84 -1.72
CA SER A 13 5.55 2.47 -2.47
C SER A 13 5.86 0.98 -2.50
N LEU A 14 5.34 0.17 -1.57
CA LEU A 14 5.57 -1.29 -1.55
C LEU A 14 5.04 -1.98 -2.80
N ALA A 15 4.11 -1.36 -3.53
CA ALA A 15 3.57 -1.93 -4.75
C ALA A 15 4.48 -1.80 -5.97
N TYR A 16 5.41 -0.84 -6.01
CA TYR A 16 6.19 -0.55 -7.22
C TYR A 16 7.66 -0.21 -6.97
N TYR A 17 8.14 -0.25 -5.73
CA TYR A 17 9.58 -0.19 -5.43
C TYR A 17 10.17 -1.60 -5.41
N GLY A 18 11.18 -1.80 -6.25
CA GLY A 18 11.98 -3.02 -6.26
C GLY A 18 13.27 -2.92 -5.43
N PRO A 19 14.22 -3.85 -5.65
CA PRO A 19 15.41 -3.98 -4.82
C PRO A 19 16.39 -2.79 -4.94
N THR A 20 16.27 -1.97 -5.98
CA THR A 20 17.17 -0.83 -6.23
C THR A 20 16.47 0.53 -6.25
N GLY A 21 15.17 0.59 -5.96
CA GLY A 21 14.39 1.83 -5.92
C GLY A 21 13.04 1.73 -6.62
N GLY A 22 12.42 2.88 -6.87
CA GLY A 22 11.14 2.97 -7.55
C GLY A 22 11.22 2.49 -9.00
N LEU A 23 10.26 1.65 -9.39
CA LEU A 23 10.10 1.16 -10.76
C LEU A 23 8.91 1.87 -11.44
N PRO A 24 8.88 1.89 -12.78
CA PRO A 24 7.68 2.26 -13.53
C PRO A 24 6.45 1.43 -13.11
N SER A 25 5.25 2.01 -13.20
CA SER A 25 4.01 1.32 -12.85
C SER A 25 3.69 0.14 -13.75
N ASP A 26 4.31 0.05 -14.93
CA ASP A 26 4.18 -1.02 -15.93
C ASP A 26 5.37 -2.01 -15.89
N ASP A 27 6.23 -1.97 -14.86
CA ASP A 27 7.29 -2.98 -14.72
C ASP A 27 6.66 -4.38 -14.52
N PRO A 28 6.95 -5.37 -15.38
CA PRO A 28 6.26 -6.67 -15.32
C PRO A 28 6.60 -7.49 -14.07
N ARG A 29 7.59 -7.07 -13.26
CA ARG A 29 8.06 -7.82 -12.09
C ARG A 29 7.42 -7.35 -10.79
N ILE A 30 6.69 -6.24 -10.79
CA ILE A 30 6.00 -5.78 -9.58
C ILE A 30 4.70 -6.57 -9.40
N TRP A 31 4.38 -6.88 -8.14
CA TRP A 31 3.23 -7.72 -7.79
C TRP A 31 1.91 -7.29 -8.45
N PRO A 32 1.58 -5.98 -8.63
CA PRO A 32 0.32 -5.60 -9.27
C PRO A 32 0.25 -6.06 -10.73
N ASN A 33 1.35 -5.96 -11.48
CA ASN A 33 1.41 -6.42 -12.88
C ASN A 33 1.39 -7.94 -12.95
N LEU A 34 2.10 -8.64 -12.04
CA LEU A 34 2.03 -10.10 -11.97
C LEU A 34 0.59 -10.61 -11.76
N VAL A 35 -0.18 -9.93 -10.90
CA VAL A 35 -1.60 -10.26 -10.68
C VAL A 35 -2.45 -9.92 -11.91
N ALA A 36 -2.29 -8.73 -12.48
CA ALA A 36 -3.05 -8.31 -13.66
C ALA A 36 -2.79 -9.23 -14.86
N ASP A 37 -1.53 -9.57 -15.12
CA ASP A 37 -1.11 -10.51 -16.17
C ASP A 37 -1.72 -11.90 -15.96
N HIS A 38 -1.73 -12.41 -14.72
CA HIS A 38 -2.35 -13.70 -14.41
C HIS A 38 -3.87 -13.71 -14.68
N LEU A 39 -4.54 -12.57 -14.45
CA LEU A 39 -5.98 -12.42 -14.71
C LEU A 39 -6.28 -12.14 -16.19
N GLY A 40 -5.27 -11.76 -16.99
CA GLY A 40 -5.44 -11.24 -18.35
C GLY A 40 -6.10 -9.86 -18.38
N TRP A 41 -5.84 -9.03 -17.36
CA TRP A 41 -6.46 -7.72 -17.14
C TRP A 41 -5.45 -6.59 -17.30
N ASP A 42 -5.94 -5.38 -17.56
CA ASP A 42 -5.12 -4.16 -17.49
C ASP A 42 -4.89 -3.79 -16.01
N LEU A 43 -3.76 -3.15 -15.70
CA LEU A 43 -3.51 -2.56 -14.38
C LEU A 43 -3.78 -1.05 -14.40
N GLU A 44 -4.54 -0.53 -13.43
CA GLU A 44 -4.46 0.87 -13.03
C GLU A 44 -3.91 0.94 -11.60
N LEU A 45 -2.67 1.40 -11.47
CA LEU A 45 -1.99 1.58 -10.19
C LEU A 45 -2.01 3.06 -9.77
N ILE A 46 -2.75 3.36 -8.71
CA ILE A 46 -2.86 4.70 -8.13
C ILE A 46 -2.16 4.68 -6.77
N GLY A 47 -0.95 5.24 -6.72
CA GLY A 47 -0.16 5.22 -5.51
C GLY A 47 0.99 6.21 -5.49
N ARG A 48 1.42 6.59 -4.29
CA ARG A 48 2.64 7.39 -4.09
C ARG A 48 3.39 6.93 -2.85
N ILE A 49 4.68 7.23 -2.83
CA ILE A 49 5.52 6.97 -1.67
C ILE A 49 4.94 7.65 -0.42
N GLY A 50 4.88 6.89 0.67
CA GLY A 50 4.46 7.39 1.97
C GLY A 50 2.94 7.50 2.16
N TRP A 51 2.13 7.02 1.21
CA TRP A 51 0.67 7.04 1.32
C TRP A 51 0.14 6.14 2.43
N THR A 52 -0.82 6.67 3.17
CA THR A 52 -1.61 5.99 4.20
C THR A 52 -3.03 5.68 3.70
N CYS A 53 -3.84 4.98 4.48
CA CYS A 53 -5.27 4.81 4.16
C CYS A 53 -6.01 6.14 3.96
N ARG A 54 -5.58 7.21 4.66
CA ARG A 54 -6.12 8.57 4.44
C ARG A 54 -5.88 9.08 3.02
N ASP A 55 -4.69 8.82 2.47
CA ASP A 55 -4.33 9.30 1.14
C ASP A 55 -5.12 8.55 0.05
N VAL A 56 -5.43 7.27 0.30
CA VAL A 56 -6.32 6.47 -0.57
C VAL A 56 -7.72 7.08 -0.64
N TRP A 57 -8.29 7.49 0.49
CA TRP A 57 -9.59 8.19 0.48
C TRP A 57 -9.56 9.44 -0.41
N TRP A 58 -8.52 10.26 -0.30
CA TRP A 58 -8.38 11.44 -1.14
C TRP A 58 -8.14 11.10 -2.60
N ALA A 59 -7.35 10.06 -2.91
CA ALA A 59 -7.16 9.61 -4.28
C ALA A 59 -8.48 9.13 -4.90
N ALA A 60 -9.25 8.29 -4.19
CA ALA A 60 -10.53 7.80 -4.66
C ALA A 60 -11.56 8.91 -4.90
N THR A 61 -11.51 9.99 -4.10
CA THR A 61 -12.49 11.09 -4.17
C THR A 61 -12.03 12.33 -4.90
N GLN A 62 -10.77 12.42 -5.34
CA GLN A 62 -10.23 13.61 -5.99
C GLN A 62 -9.37 13.33 -7.23
N ASP A 63 -8.95 12.08 -7.47
CA ASP A 63 -8.14 11.73 -8.63
C ASP A 63 -9.03 11.33 -9.82
N PRO A 64 -9.05 12.11 -10.92
CA PRO A 64 -9.83 11.75 -12.10
C PRO A 64 -9.38 10.44 -12.76
N ARG A 65 -8.16 9.97 -12.53
CA ARG A 65 -7.71 8.64 -13.00
C ARG A 65 -8.44 7.52 -12.27
N ALA A 66 -8.68 7.68 -10.96
CA ALA A 66 -9.47 6.72 -10.19
C ALA A 66 -10.90 6.61 -10.74
N TRP A 67 -11.52 7.74 -11.05
CA TRP A 67 -12.87 7.77 -11.61
C TRP A 67 -12.93 7.23 -13.04
N ALA A 68 -11.88 7.43 -13.83
CA ALA A 68 -11.79 6.87 -15.18
C ALA A 68 -11.56 5.34 -15.19
N ALA A 69 -10.86 4.82 -14.18
CA ALA A 69 -10.59 3.39 -14.04
C ALA A 69 -11.76 2.61 -13.44
N LEU A 70 -12.49 3.19 -12.48
CA LEU A 70 -13.55 2.50 -11.73
C LEU A 70 -14.65 1.85 -12.61
N PRO A 71 -15.17 2.48 -13.68
CA PRO A 71 -16.16 1.86 -14.56
C PRO A 71 -15.64 0.62 -15.30
N ARG A 72 -14.32 0.52 -15.51
CA ARG A 72 -13.66 -0.62 -16.16
C ARG A 72 -13.12 -1.64 -15.15
N ALA A 73 -13.14 -1.31 -13.87
CA ALA A 73 -12.55 -2.13 -12.83
C ALA A 73 -13.31 -3.46 -12.69
N GLY A 74 -12.58 -4.57 -12.74
CA GLY A 74 -13.08 -5.91 -12.42
C GLY A 74 -13.03 -6.19 -10.92
N ALA A 75 -12.03 -5.63 -10.23
CA ALA A 75 -11.81 -5.71 -8.79
C ALA A 75 -10.99 -4.50 -8.31
N VAL A 76 -11.01 -4.23 -7.01
CA VAL A 76 -10.21 -3.18 -6.35
C VAL A 76 -9.33 -3.79 -5.26
N VAL A 77 -8.08 -3.33 -5.17
CA VAL A 77 -7.17 -3.70 -4.09
C VAL A 77 -6.76 -2.46 -3.30
N PHE A 78 -6.93 -2.50 -1.98
CA PHE A 78 -6.36 -1.55 -1.04
C PHE A 78 -5.04 -2.09 -0.50
N ALA A 79 -3.94 -1.73 -1.15
CA ALA A 79 -2.57 -2.12 -0.79
C ALA A 79 -1.87 -1.04 0.05
N THR A 80 -2.52 -0.61 1.14
CA THR A 80 -2.01 0.39 2.10
C THR A 80 -2.13 -0.11 3.55
N GLY A 81 -1.83 0.72 4.54
CA GLY A 81 -1.75 0.34 5.95
C GLY A 81 -0.31 0.13 6.45
N GLY A 82 0.63 -0.13 5.54
CA GLY A 82 2.07 -0.20 5.84
C GLY A 82 2.56 1.08 6.49
N MET A 83 2.44 2.19 5.76
CA MET A 83 2.82 3.53 6.22
C MET A 83 2.06 3.99 7.47
N ASP A 84 0.78 3.63 7.60
CA ASP A 84 -0.06 3.93 8.76
C ASP A 84 0.58 3.42 10.05
N SER A 85 1.09 2.18 10.01
CA SER A 85 1.67 1.49 11.15
C SER A 85 3.08 1.97 11.52
N LEU A 86 3.77 2.68 10.62
CA LEU A 86 5.13 3.12 10.86
C LEU A 86 5.18 4.20 11.94
N PRO A 87 6.20 4.21 12.80
CA PRO A 87 6.34 5.24 13.80
C PRO A 87 6.62 6.60 13.17
N SER A 88 5.86 7.61 13.57
CA SER A 88 5.98 8.97 13.08
C SER A 88 6.20 9.95 14.23
N PRO A 89 7.47 10.32 14.51
CA PRO A 89 7.79 11.31 15.56
C PRO A 89 7.21 12.70 15.29
N LEU A 90 6.91 13.00 14.03
CA LEU A 90 6.23 14.22 13.59
C LEU A 90 4.98 13.83 12.81
N PRO A 91 3.87 14.59 12.92
CA PRO A 91 2.74 14.46 12.02
C PRO A 91 3.19 14.51 10.55
N THR A 92 2.62 13.65 9.71
CA THR A 92 2.99 13.55 8.28
C THR A 92 2.95 14.90 7.56
N ALA A 93 1.95 15.74 7.84
CA ALA A 93 1.85 17.08 7.25
C ALA A 93 3.08 17.95 7.55
N LEU A 94 3.61 17.93 8.78
CA LEU A 94 4.80 18.69 9.15
C LEU A 94 6.06 18.13 8.49
N ARG A 95 6.17 16.81 8.36
CA ARG A 95 7.26 16.18 7.62
C ARG A 95 7.23 16.59 6.14
N GLU A 96 6.05 16.60 5.52
CA GLU A 96 5.90 17.01 4.12
C GLU A 96 6.22 18.50 3.89
N LEU A 97 6.06 19.36 4.90
CA LEU A 97 6.45 20.77 4.79
C LEU A 97 7.95 20.97 4.56
N ILE A 98 8.79 20.00 4.94
CA ILE A 98 10.26 20.06 4.75
C ILE A 98 10.59 20.36 3.28
N ARG A 99 9.87 19.76 2.32
CA ARG A 99 10.15 19.96 0.89
C ARG A 99 9.99 21.41 0.42
N TYR A 100 9.15 22.19 1.11
CA TYR A 100 8.85 23.59 0.83
C TYR A 100 9.72 24.58 1.61
N VAL A 101 10.53 24.12 2.57
CA VAL A 101 11.44 24.98 3.33
C VAL A 101 12.40 25.71 2.38
N ARG A 102 12.54 27.03 2.60
CA ARG A 102 13.47 27.89 1.88
C ARG A 102 14.30 28.70 2.87
N PRO A 103 15.56 29.02 2.54
CA PRO A 103 16.31 28.67 1.32
C PRO A 103 16.81 27.20 1.29
N PRO A 104 17.41 26.71 0.18
CA PRO A 104 17.80 25.30 0.05
C PRO A 104 18.75 24.77 1.13
N TRP A 105 19.63 25.60 1.68
CA TRP A 105 20.52 25.19 2.77
C TRP A 105 19.74 24.90 4.05
N LEU A 106 18.69 25.69 4.35
CA LEU A 106 17.84 25.49 5.52
C LEU A 106 17.04 24.20 5.37
N ARG A 107 16.51 23.94 4.18
CA ARG A 107 15.82 22.67 3.88
C ARG A 107 16.70 21.46 4.11
N ARG A 108 17.95 21.50 3.64
CA ARG A 108 18.92 20.42 3.90
C ARG A 108 19.11 20.23 5.39
N TRP A 109 19.37 21.31 6.13
CA TRP A 109 19.56 21.25 7.57
C TRP A 109 18.33 20.68 8.32
N VAL A 110 17.11 21.11 7.98
CA VAL A 110 15.88 20.58 8.58
C VAL A 110 15.69 19.10 8.24
N ARG A 111 15.93 18.70 6.98
CA ARG A 111 15.84 17.30 6.55
C ARG A 111 16.87 16.43 7.27
N ASP A 112 18.11 16.89 7.39
CA ASP A 112 19.19 16.16 8.04
C ASP A 112 18.94 16.04 9.55
N GLY A 113 18.45 17.12 10.18
CA GLY A 113 18.00 17.12 11.57
C GLY A 113 16.85 16.13 11.79
N TYR A 114 15.85 16.13 10.91
CA TYR A 114 14.77 15.14 10.95
C TYR A 114 15.30 13.71 10.81
N GLY A 115 16.18 13.45 9.84
CA GLY A 115 16.81 12.15 9.65
C GLY A 115 17.64 11.68 10.85
N TRP A 116 18.19 12.61 11.64
CA TRP A 116 18.86 12.30 12.90
C TRP A 116 17.88 12.00 14.03
N VAL A 117 16.79 12.76 14.14
CA VAL A 117 15.77 12.61 15.20
C VAL A 117 14.89 11.38 14.98
N GLN A 118 14.45 11.14 13.74
CA GLN A 118 13.47 10.11 13.39
C GLN A 118 13.80 8.74 14.00
N PRO A 119 14.96 8.11 13.71
CA PRO A 119 15.26 6.78 14.21
C PRO A 119 15.38 6.70 15.73
N ARG A 120 15.74 7.81 16.40
CA ARG A 120 15.90 7.89 17.86
C ARG A 120 14.56 7.98 18.59
N LEU A 121 13.59 8.64 17.98
CA LEU A 121 12.25 8.78 18.56
C LEU A 121 11.30 7.68 18.08
N SER A 122 11.60 6.99 16.99
CA SER A 122 10.75 5.93 16.44
C SER A 122 10.31 4.88 17.48
N PRO A 123 11.15 4.36 18.39
CA PRO A 123 10.73 3.36 19.37
C PRO A 123 9.59 3.79 20.32
N ILE A 124 9.40 5.10 20.52
CA ILE A 124 8.37 5.67 21.41
C ILE A 124 7.31 6.49 20.66
N ALA A 125 7.51 6.74 19.37
CA ALA A 125 6.61 7.54 18.56
C ALA A 125 5.29 6.81 18.31
N ARG A 126 4.21 7.54 18.09
CA ARG A 126 2.93 6.95 17.70
C ARG A 126 2.95 6.51 16.24
N PRO A 127 2.08 5.56 15.82
CA PRO A 127 1.90 5.25 14.40
C PRO A 127 1.51 6.52 13.62
N ALA A 128 1.93 6.58 12.36
CA ALA A 128 1.68 7.72 11.46
C ALA A 128 0.18 8.00 11.29
N LEU A 129 -0.63 6.93 11.27
CA LEU A 129 -2.08 7.02 11.38
C LEU A 129 -2.57 6.12 12.52
N PRO A 130 -3.40 6.65 13.44
CA PRO A 130 -4.06 5.83 14.45
C PRO A 130 -4.81 4.64 13.84
N PRO A 131 -4.72 3.42 14.41
CA PRO A 131 -5.32 2.21 13.85
C PRO A 131 -6.80 2.32 13.46
N HIS A 132 -7.63 2.95 14.32
CA HIS A 132 -9.05 3.13 14.04
C HIS A 132 -9.30 4.04 12.83
N LEU A 133 -8.45 5.04 12.60
CA LEU A 133 -8.56 5.90 11.41
C LEU A 133 -8.16 5.15 10.14
N SER A 134 -7.21 4.21 10.20
CA SER A 134 -6.91 3.35 9.05
C SER A 134 -8.15 2.57 8.61
N ALA A 135 -8.87 1.96 9.54
CA ALA A 135 -10.14 1.28 9.28
C ALA A 135 -11.22 2.25 8.78
N GLU A 136 -11.37 3.41 9.41
CA GLU A 136 -12.37 4.42 9.00
C GLU A 136 -12.16 4.90 7.56
N TYR A 137 -10.93 5.22 7.16
CA TYR A 137 -10.65 5.65 5.79
C TYR A 137 -10.80 4.52 4.77
N LEU A 138 -10.46 3.28 5.13
CA LEU A 138 -10.74 2.12 4.28
C LEU A 138 -12.25 1.97 4.08
N GLU A 139 -13.05 2.10 5.13
CA GLU A 139 -14.51 2.03 5.02
C GLU A 139 -15.10 3.16 4.20
N MET A 140 -14.69 4.40 4.45
CA MET A 140 -15.11 5.54 3.63
C MET A 140 -14.82 5.30 2.16
N THR A 141 -13.63 4.79 1.83
CA THR A 141 -13.23 4.47 0.46
C THR A 141 -14.06 3.33 -0.11
N ARG A 142 -14.22 2.22 0.63
CA ARG A 142 -15.03 1.05 0.24
C ARG A 142 -16.47 1.46 -0.04
N GLY A 143 -17.09 2.20 0.87
CA GLY A 143 -18.47 2.69 0.75
C GLY A 143 -18.66 3.63 -0.45
N ALA A 144 -17.69 4.52 -0.72
CA ALA A 144 -17.74 5.37 -1.91
C ALA A 144 -17.59 4.57 -3.21
N ILE A 145 -16.72 3.56 -3.24
CA ILE A 145 -16.55 2.67 -4.39
C ILE A 145 -17.81 1.84 -4.62
N ASP A 146 -18.35 1.23 -3.57
CA ASP A 146 -19.57 0.42 -3.63
C ASP A 146 -20.78 1.25 -4.06
N PHE A 147 -20.91 2.49 -3.60
CA PHE A 147 -21.95 3.40 -4.07
C PHE A 147 -21.88 3.65 -5.60
N ASN A 148 -20.68 3.78 -6.17
CA ASN A 148 -20.48 4.06 -7.60
C ASN A 148 -20.48 2.80 -8.47
N ARG A 149 -20.05 1.66 -7.94
CA ARG A 149 -20.00 0.37 -8.65
C ARG A 149 -20.34 -0.76 -7.67
N PRO A 150 -21.64 -0.93 -7.35
CA PRO A 150 -22.10 -1.87 -6.32
C PRO A 150 -21.61 -3.30 -6.52
N GLY A 151 -21.20 -3.93 -5.42
CA GLY A 151 -20.79 -5.35 -5.40
C GLY A 151 -19.47 -5.63 -6.12
N ILE A 152 -18.60 -4.65 -6.30
CA ILE A 152 -17.25 -4.92 -6.80
C ILE A 152 -16.43 -5.72 -5.80
N PRO A 153 -15.72 -6.77 -6.24
CA PRO A 153 -14.75 -7.45 -5.41
C PRO A 153 -13.70 -6.48 -4.89
N ILE A 154 -13.52 -6.43 -3.57
CA ILE A 154 -12.52 -5.61 -2.89
C ILE A 154 -11.65 -6.54 -2.04
N VAL A 155 -10.34 -6.35 -2.14
CA VAL A 155 -9.32 -7.00 -1.29
C VAL A 155 -8.51 -5.92 -0.58
N ALA A 156 -8.10 -6.16 0.65
CA ALA A 156 -7.23 -5.23 1.39
C ALA A 156 -5.98 -5.93 1.95
N SER A 157 -4.92 -5.16 2.16
CA SER A 157 -3.68 -5.68 2.75
C SER A 157 -3.55 -5.33 4.23
N LEU A 158 -2.98 -6.24 5.01
CA LEU A 158 -2.45 -5.93 6.33
C LEU A 158 -1.03 -5.35 6.22
N PRO A 159 -0.59 -4.54 7.19
CA PRO A 159 0.71 -3.86 7.11
C PRO A 159 1.89 -4.83 7.01
N SER A 160 2.91 -4.44 6.25
CA SER A 160 4.15 -5.21 6.08
C SER A 160 5.10 -5.12 7.30
N VAL A 161 6.32 -5.61 7.15
CA VAL A 161 7.45 -5.48 8.08
C VAL A 161 8.65 -4.85 7.37
N HIS A 162 9.62 -4.35 8.14
CA HIS A 162 10.83 -3.71 7.63
C HIS A 162 12.05 -4.01 8.53
N ILE A 163 13.25 -3.72 8.06
CA ILE A 163 14.49 -3.62 8.88
C ILE A 163 15.11 -2.23 8.80
N ALA A 164 14.34 -1.24 8.31
CA ALA A 164 14.76 0.12 8.10
C ALA A 164 15.32 0.80 9.36
N GLU A 165 16.58 1.23 9.28
CA GLU A 165 17.23 2.01 10.33
C GLU A 165 16.55 3.37 10.54
N THR A 166 16.00 3.97 9.47
CA THR A 166 15.30 5.26 9.51
C THR A 166 14.09 5.26 10.44
N TYR A 167 13.48 4.09 10.66
CA TYR A 167 12.36 3.90 11.59
C TYR A 167 12.80 3.20 12.89
N GLY A 168 14.11 3.16 13.18
CA GLY A 168 14.66 2.51 14.38
C GLY A 168 14.29 1.02 14.47
N LYS A 169 13.99 0.37 13.34
CA LYS A 169 13.45 -1.00 13.25
C LYS A 169 12.19 -1.25 14.10
N ALA A 170 11.47 -0.19 14.46
CA ALA A 170 10.34 -0.26 15.38
C ALA A 170 9.04 -0.66 14.66
N HIS A 171 8.30 -1.60 15.24
CA HIS A 171 7.07 -2.20 14.67
C HIS A 171 5.87 -2.15 15.62
N HIS A 172 5.94 -1.42 16.74
CA HIS A 172 4.89 -1.44 17.77
C HIS A 172 3.53 -0.96 17.26
N GLY A 173 3.48 -0.13 16.22
CA GLY A 173 2.23 0.29 15.57
C GLY A 173 1.53 -0.84 14.79
N ARG A 174 2.30 -1.81 14.27
CA ARG A 174 1.80 -2.84 13.36
C ARG A 174 0.67 -3.67 13.95
N ALA A 175 0.82 -4.16 15.17
CA ALA A 175 -0.16 -5.05 15.79
C ALA A 175 -1.53 -4.35 15.96
N GLY A 176 -1.51 -3.08 16.38
CA GLY A 176 -2.72 -2.28 16.51
C GLY A 176 -3.40 -2.02 15.17
N THR A 177 -2.63 -1.60 14.16
CA THR A 177 -3.15 -1.34 12.80
C THR A 177 -3.71 -2.60 12.15
N ALA A 178 -2.97 -3.72 12.23
CA ALA A 178 -3.44 -4.99 11.68
C ALA A 178 -4.75 -5.44 12.33
N ARG A 179 -4.86 -5.36 13.67
CA ARG A 179 -6.10 -5.70 14.37
C ARG A 179 -7.29 -4.84 13.93
N ALA A 180 -7.11 -3.53 13.83
CA ALA A 180 -8.20 -2.64 13.42
C ALA A 180 -8.66 -2.91 11.97
N ILE A 181 -7.74 -3.21 11.06
CA ILE A 181 -8.07 -3.58 9.68
C ILE A 181 -8.75 -4.95 9.63
N THR A 182 -8.30 -5.93 10.42
CA THR A 182 -8.97 -7.23 10.55
C THR A 182 -10.39 -7.09 11.06
N GLU A 183 -10.60 -6.35 12.15
CA GLU A 183 -11.94 -6.10 12.71
C GLU A 183 -12.87 -5.42 11.68
N TRP A 184 -12.36 -4.46 10.90
CA TRP A 184 -13.12 -3.83 9.81
C TRP A 184 -13.44 -4.82 8.67
N ALA A 185 -12.46 -5.61 8.26
CA ALA A 185 -12.61 -6.57 7.17
C ALA A 185 -13.64 -7.65 7.51
N ASP A 186 -13.62 -8.17 8.74
CA ASP A 186 -14.59 -9.14 9.24
C ASP A 186 -16.03 -8.58 9.24
N GLN A 187 -16.19 -7.27 9.49
CA GLN A 187 -17.50 -6.61 9.49
C GLN A 187 -18.08 -6.40 8.08
N HIS A 188 -17.23 -6.38 7.05
CA HIS A 188 -17.61 -6.02 5.68
C HIS A 188 -17.30 -7.13 4.66
N ASP A 189 -16.97 -8.33 5.14
CA ASP A 189 -16.60 -9.50 4.32
C ASP A 189 -15.52 -9.19 3.27
N VAL A 190 -14.47 -8.46 3.67
CA VAL A 190 -13.35 -8.09 2.79
C VAL A 190 -12.19 -9.07 2.96
N PRO A 191 -11.80 -9.86 1.95
CA PRO A 191 -10.63 -10.72 2.05
C PRO A 191 -9.34 -9.94 2.30
N LEU A 192 -8.46 -10.50 3.14
CA LEU A 192 -7.23 -9.86 3.59
C LEU A 192 -5.97 -10.59 3.14
N VAL A 193 -4.98 -9.83 2.71
CA VAL A 193 -3.62 -10.32 2.45
C VAL A 193 -2.66 -9.85 3.53
N ASP A 194 -2.08 -10.78 4.30
CA ASP A 194 -1.01 -10.45 5.25
C ASP A 194 0.34 -10.29 4.54
N LEU A 195 0.73 -9.05 4.26
CA LEU A 195 2.02 -8.75 3.62
C LEU A 195 3.20 -9.28 4.44
N LYS A 196 3.12 -9.31 5.78
CA LYS A 196 4.19 -9.89 6.60
C LYS A 196 4.36 -11.38 6.30
N ALA A 197 3.27 -12.11 6.11
CA ALA A 197 3.34 -13.54 5.82
C ALA A 197 4.09 -13.81 4.50
N ALA A 198 3.92 -12.95 3.50
CA ALA A 198 4.64 -13.06 2.23
C ALA A 198 6.12 -12.66 2.32
N VAL A 199 6.44 -11.59 3.05
CA VAL A 199 7.73 -10.90 2.86
C VAL A 199 8.71 -11.03 4.03
N ALA A 200 8.28 -11.53 5.19
CA ALA A 200 9.10 -11.54 6.41
C ALA A 200 10.47 -12.22 6.23
N GLU A 201 10.52 -13.37 5.57
CA GLU A 201 11.79 -14.09 5.32
C GLU A 201 12.76 -13.28 4.45
N HIS A 202 12.24 -12.56 3.45
CA HIS A 202 13.04 -11.72 2.56
C HIS A 202 13.56 -10.48 3.28
N VAL A 203 12.67 -9.80 4.01
CA VAL A 203 12.97 -8.56 4.72
C VAL A 203 13.94 -8.81 5.88
N PHE A 204 13.66 -9.77 6.76
CA PHE A 204 14.53 -10.04 7.90
C PHE A 204 15.86 -10.69 7.48
N GLY A 205 15.89 -11.38 6.33
CA GLY A 205 17.13 -11.86 5.71
C GLY A 205 17.96 -10.77 5.03
N GLY A 206 17.50 -9.51 5.00
CA GLY A 206 18.22 -8.40 4.36
C GLY A 206 18.31 -8.51 2.84
N ARG A 207 17.40 -9.26 2.21
CA ARG A 207 17.39 -9.50 0.76
C ARG A 207 16.65 -8.42 -0.03
N GLY A 208 15.98 -7.50 0.65
CA GLY A 208 15.23 -6.39 0.05
C GLY A 208 16.12 -5.21 -0.36
N ASN A 209 15.46 -4.07 -0.57
CA ASN A 209 16.11 -2.81 -0.88
C ASN A 209 17.01 -2.35 0.28
N PRO A 210 18.16 -1.71 0.01
CA PRO A 210 19.05 -1.15 1.03
C PRO A 210 18.39 -0.20 2.04
N ASP A 211 17.25 0.40 1.72
CA ASP A 211 16.48 1.21 2.68
C ASP A 211 15.82 0.39 3.81
N GLY A 212 15.79 -0.93 3.66
CA GLY A 212 15.22 -1.87 4.62
C GLY A 212 13.70 -1.90 4.66
N ILE A 213 13.00 -1.26 3.72
CA ILE A 213 11.52 -1.21 3.62
C ILE A 213 11.05 -2.01 2.40
N HIS A 214 11.62 -1.72 1.23
CA HIS A 214 11.14 -2.27 -0.03
C HIS A 214 11.74 -3.64 -0.32
N TRP A 215 11.09 -4.38 -1.20
CA TRP A 215 11.31 -5.81 -1.34
C TRP A 215 12.20 -6.16 -2.53
N ASN A 216 12.62 -7.42 -2.59
CA ASN A 216 13.13 -8.03 -3.81
C ASN A 216 11.97 -8.58 -4.66
N PHE A 217 12.27 -9.03 -5.87
CA PHE A 217 11.26 -9.53 -6.79
C PHE A 217 10.60 -10.83 -6.32
N GLU A 218 11.31 -11.66 -5.55
CA GLU A 218 10.75 -12.89 -4.97
C GLU A 218 9.64 -12.58 -3.96
N ALA A 219 9.79 -11.53 -3.15
CA ALA A 219 8.72 -11.06 -2.28
C ALA A 219 7.56 -10.41 -3.07
N HIS A 220 7.81 -9.76 -4.20
CA HIS A 220 6.73 -9.33 -5.11
C HIS A 220 5.94 -10.54 -5.64
N GLN A 221 6.61 -11.62 -6.04
CA GLN A 221 5.95 -12.85 -6.46
C GLN A 221 5.11 -13.46 -5.32
N ALA A 222 5.68 -13.57 -4.12
CA ALA A 222 4.96 -14.10 -2.96
C ALA A 222 3.71 -13.29 -2.60
N VAL A 223 3.78 -11.95 -2.74
CA VAL A 223 2.61 -11.08 -2.55
C VAL A 223 1.59 -11.29 -3.67
N ALA A 224 2.02 -11.40 -4.93
CA ALA A 224 1.12 -11.66 -6.06
C ALA A 224 0.34 -12.98 -5.86
N ASP A 225 1.01 -14.03 -5.39
CA ASP A 225 0.39 -15.33 -5.14
C ASP A 225 -0.69 -15.26 -4.03
N LEU A 226 -0.47 -14.46 -2.99
CA LEU A 226 -1.49 -14.25 -1.95
C LEU A 226 -2.63 -13.35 -2.43
N MET A 227 -2.34 -12.32 -3.22
CA MET A 227 -3.35 -11.45 -3.81
C MET A 227 -4.29 -12.23 -4.73
N LEU A 228 -3.77 -13.14 -5.56
CA LEU A 228 -4.58 -13.99 -6.41
C LEU A 228 -5.53 -14.89 -5.62
N LYS A 229 -5.07 -15.45 -4.49
CA LYS A 229 -5.94 -16.24 -3.59
C LYS A 229 -7.06 -15.39 -2.98
N ALA A 230 -6.73 -14.22 -2.45
CA ALA A 230 -7.71 -13.31 -1.86
C ALA A 230 -8.71 -12.77 -2.90
N LEU A 231 -8.26 -12.51 -4.13
CA LEU A 231 -9.14 -12.11 -5.23
C LEU A 231 -10.09 -13.26 -5.62
N ALA A 232 -9.62 -14.51 -5.65
CA ALA A 232 -10.47 -15.66 -5.88
C ALA A 232 -11.52 -15.84 -4.76
N GLU A 233 -11.15 -15.65 -3.50
CA GLU A 233 -12.08 -15.62 -2.35
C GLU A 233 -13.12 -14.50 -2.48
N ALA A 234 -12.73 -13.34 -3.03
CA ALA A 234 -13.63 -12.24 -3.36
C ALA A 234 -14.51 -12.48 -4.59
N GLY A 235 -14.42 -13.66 -5.23
CA GLY A 235 -15.23 -14.04 -6.39
C GLY A 235 -14.64 -13.63 -7.75
N VAL A 236 -13.37 -13.26 -7.82
CA VAL A 236 -12.68 -13.00 -9.09
C VAL A 236 -12.25 -14.31 -9.74
N ALA A 237 -12.81 -14.63 -10.90
CA ALA A 237 -12.37 -15.74 -11.72
C ALA A 237 -11.19 -15.32 -12.63
N PRO A 238 -10.21 -16.23 -12.89
CA PRO A 238 -9.21 -16.01 -13.94
C PRO A 238 -9.90 -15.82 -15.28
N GLY A 239 -9.37 -14.93 -16.14
CA GLY A 239 -9.82 -14.85 -17.52
C GLY A 239 -9.60 -16.18 -18.24
N VAL A 240 -10.59 -16.66 -19.00
CA VAL A 240 -10.34 -17.72 -19.99
C VAL A 240 -9.49 -17.09 -21.09
N PRO A 241 -8.31 -17.66 -21.43
CA PRO A 241 -7.54 -17.14 -22.55
C PRO A 241 -8.34 -17.34 -23.86
N GLY A 242 -8.85 -16.25 -24.45
CA GLY A 242 -9.30 -16.26 -25.85
C GLY A 242 -10.75 -15.92 -26.19
N ASP A 243 -11.49 -15.15 -25.37
CA ASP A 243 -12.79 -14.57 -25.78
C ASP A 243 -12.69 -13.09 -26.20
#